data_AF-A0A7J9SNU9-F1
#
_entry.id   AF-A0A7J9SNU9-F1
#
_cell.length_a   1.000
_cell.length_b   1.000
_cell.length_c   1.000
_cell.angle_alpha   90.00
_cell.angle_beta   90.00
_cell.angle_gamma   90.00
#
_symmetry.space_group_name_H-M   'P 1'
#
loop_
_entity.id
_entity.type
_entity.pdbx_description
1 polymer ?
#
loop_
_entity_poly.entity_id
_entity_poly.type
_entity_poly.pdbx_seq_one_letter_code
_entity_poly.pdbx_strand_id
1 'polypeptide(L)'
;MRLYPLRDEEYQLDHTSSSSDDPPIWWRAERYLREKFDLEEDHGSWYDARTREGEKVELKSCQYRYEDGQIGNFKIWFEQLTKLFRHDGYIALLVYVPLDPPAVLATQLLPNYAISTDGAVSFKASHPTMDGKTLVQIPWTEAIPLDAIRMGCRYEFLEHYSDRECEDTFYFDPPVGSE
;
A
#
# COMPACT_ATOMS: atom_id res chain seq x y z
N MET A 1 24.40 3.67 -9.17
CA MET A 1 24.30 2.41 -8.39
C MET A 1 23.74 2.75 -7.02
N ARG A 2 22.41 2.80 -6.90
CA ARG A 2 21.73 3.04 -5.61
C ARG A 2 21.38 1.68 -5.02
N LEU A 3 21.96 1.37 -3.87
CA LEU A 3 21.66 0.17 -3.11
C LEU A 3 20.35 0.41 -2.37
N TYR A 4 19.27 -0.21 -2.84
CA TYR A 4 18.05 -0.33 -2.05
C TYR A 4 18.35 -1.29 -0.90
N PRO A 5 18.19 -0.90 0.37
CA PRO A 5 18.31 -1.85 1.47
C PRO A 5 17.22 -2.91 1.30
N LEU A 6 17.65 -4.11 0.90
CA LEU A 6 16.81 -5.30 0.82
C LEU A 6 16.31 -5.58 2.25
N ARG A 7 15.03 -5.32 2.51
CA ARG A 7 14.33 -5.85 3.68
C ARG A 7 13.65 -7.14 3.25
N ASP A 8 14.34 -8.24 3.57
CA ASP A 8 13.97 -9.65 3.63
C ASP A 8 12.73 -10.10 2.81
N GLU A 9 13.07 -10.63 1.63
CA GLU A 9 12.46 -11.72 0.86
C GLU A 9 11.27 -12.48 1.48
N GLU A 10 10.04 -11.97 1.29
CA GLU A 10 8.85 -12.77 0.91
C GLU A 10 7.65 -11.86 0.57
N TYR A 11 7.78 -11.06 -0.48
CA TYR A 11 6.61 -10.56 -1.22
C TYR A 11 6.80 -11.04 -2.64
N GLN A 12 6.12 -12.12 -3.00
CA GLN A 12 6.00 -12.52 -4.40
C GLN A 12 5.41 -11.35 -5.19
N LEU A 13 6.28 -10.61 -5.85
CA LEU A 13 5.98 -9.46 -6.71
C LEU A 13 6.64 -9.74 -8.06
N ASP A 14 5.99 -10.61 -8.83
CA ASP A 14 6.11 -10.68 -10.28
C ASP A 14 4.74 -10.29 -10.84
N HIS A 15 4.57 -9.57 -11.95
CA HIS A 15 5.44 -8.84 -12.86
C HIS A 15 4.48 -8.13 -13.81
N THR A 16 4.33 -6.81 -13.73
CA THR A 16 3.70 -6.03 -14.82
C THR A 16 4.46 -4.71 -15.02
N SER A 17 5.68 -4.87 -15.57
CA SER A 17 6.51 -3.98 -16.42
C SER A 17 6.56 -2.46 -16.20
N SER A 18 7.79 -1.93 -16.04
CA SER A 18 8.42 -1.00 -17.01
C SER A 18 9.90 -0.85 -16.58
N SER A 19 10.85 -1.37 -17.37
CA SER A 19 12.32 -1.35 -17.17
C SER A 19 12.89 -1.99 -15.87
N SER A 20 14.10 -2.57 -15.96
CA SER A 20 14.81 -3.12 -14.78
C SER A 20 15.39 -2.05 -13.84
N ASP A 21 15.37 -0.79 -14.26
CA ASP A 21 15.98 0.33 -13.53
C ASP A 21 14.99 1.06 -12.61
N ASP A 22 13.73 0.62 -12.68
CA ASP A 22 12.56 1.28 -12.16
C ASP A 22 12.28 0.77 -10.73
N PRO A 23 12.02 1.65 -9.75
CA PRO A 23 11.82 1.23 -8.37
C PRO A 23 10.59 0.31 -8.26
N PRO A 24 10.60 -0.68 -7.36
CA PRO A 24 9.46 -1.58 -7.21
C PRO A 24 8.20 -0.82 -6.76
N ILE A 25 7.02 -1.35 -7.09
CA ILE A 25 5.73 -0.67 -6.86
C ILE A 25 5.49 -0.28 -5.39
N TRP A 26 5.96 -1.10 -4.44
CA TRP A 26 5.84 -0.81 -3.01
C TRP A 26 6.60 0.46 -2.63
N TRP A 27 7.78 0.69 -3.22
CA TRP A 27 8.59 1.88 -2.97
C TRP A 27 7.90 3.12 -3.52
N ARG A 28 7.34 3.03 -4.74
CA ARG A 28 6.56 4.12 -5.36
C ARG A 28 5.33 4.45 -4.51
N ALA A 29 4.64 3.43 -4.01
CA ALA A 29 3.47 3.59 -3.15
C ALA A 29 3.83 4.26 -1.80
N GLU A 30 4.91 3.84 -1.15
CA GLU A 30 5.40 4.45 0.10
C GLU A 30 5.77 5.92 -0.12
N ARG A 31 6.47 6.23 -1.22
CA ARG A 31 6.78 7.61 -1.59
C ARG A 31 5.51 8.44 -1.79
N TYR A 32 4.56 7.95 -2.58
CA TYR A 32 3.30 8.66 -2.84
C TYR A 32 2.52 8.91 -1.54
N LEU A 33 2.45 7.93 -0.63
CA LEU A 33 1.80 8.11 0.66
C LEU A 33 2.46 9.21 1.50
N ARG A 34 3.80 9.26 1.54
CA ARG A 34 4.52 10.30 2.26
C ARG A 34 4.25 11.68 1.69
N GLU A 35 4.29 11.84 0.37
CA GLU A 35 4.03 13.13 -0.26
C GLU A 35 2.56 13.56 -0.06
N LYS A 36 1.62 12.63 -0.20
CA LYS A 36 0.18 12.90 -0.07
C LYS A 36 -0.23 13.31 1.34
N PHE A 37 0.34 12.66 2.35
CA PHE A 37 0.01 12.88 3.75
C PHE A 37 1.07 13.70 4.49
N ASP A 38 2.04 14.27 3.77
CA ASP A 38 3.04 15.19 4.31
C ASP A 38 3.84 14.56 5.46
N LEU A 39 4.30 13.31 5.23
CA LEU A 39 4.97 12.48 6.22
C LEU A 39 6.49 12.52 6.04
N GLU A 40 7.19 12.60 7.17
CA GLU A 40 8.64 12.53 7.25
C GLU A 40 9.11 11.07 7.30
N GLU A 41 10.08 10.70 6.48
CA GLU A 41 10.67 9.36 6.50
C GLU A 41 11.53 9.16 7.76
N ASP A 42 11.31 8.08 8.50
CA ASP A 42 12.03 7.83 9.76
C ASP A 42 12.39 6.35 10.00
N HIS A 43 12.27 5.48 8.99
CA HIS A 43 12.78 4.07 8.93
C HIS A 43 12.97 3.37 10.28
N GLY A 44 11.94 3.40 11.12
CA GLY A 44 11.97 2.77 12.43
C GLY A 44 11.95 1.26 12.31
N SER A 45 12.31 0.56 13.39
CA SER A 45 12.23 -0.90 13.43
C SER A 45 10.79 -1.45 13.40
N TRP A 46 9.77 -0.59 13.44
CA TRP A 46 8.35 -0.98 13.48
C TRP A 46 7.40 0.06 12.89
N TYR A 47 7.91 1.12 12.26
CA TYR A 47 7.15 2.17 11.58
C TYR A 47 8.04 2.74 10.47
N ASP A 48 7.45 3.33 9.43
CA ASP A 48 8.21 3.80 8.27
C ASP A 48 8.39 5.32 8.25
N ALA A 49 7.43 6.06 8.82
CA ALA A 49 7.37 7.51 8.72
C ALA A 49 6.80 8.17 9.99
N ARG A 50 6.72 9.50 9.96
CA ARG A 50 6.06 10.33 10.97
C ARG A 50 5.22 11.42 10.37
N THR A 51 4.19 11.83 11.09
CA THR A 51 3.54 13.13 10.89
C THR A 51 4.49 14.28 11.27
N ARG A 52 4.14 15.52 10.94
CA ARG A 52 4.88 16.72 11.37
C ARG A 52 4.92 16.89 12.89
N GLU A 53 3.86 16.43 13.55
CA GLU A 53 3.70 16.48 14.99
C GLU A 53 4.46 15.32 15.70
N GLY A 54 5.02 14.38 14.92
CA GLY A 54 5.98 13.38 15.35
C GLY A 54 5.38 12.01 15.69
N GLU A 55 4.07 11.83 15.51
CA GLU A 55 3.40 10.54 15.64
C GLU A 55 3.89 9.54 14.59
N LYS A 56 3.98 8.27 14.99
CA LYS A 56 4.54 7.20 14.16
C LYS A 56 3.53 6.74 13.12
N VAL A 57 3.99 6.49 11.91
CA VAL A 57 3.16 6.03 10.80
C VAL A 57 3.78 4.80 10.16
N GLU A 58 3.01 3.71 10.08
CA GLU A 58 3.34 2.56 9.22
C GLU A 58 2.71 2.77 7.85
N LEU A 59 3.48 2.51 6.78
CA LEU A 59 2.99 2.64 5.41
C LEU A 59 2.68 1.25 4.85
N LYS A 60 1.51 1.08 4.23
CA LYS A 60 1.13 -0.18 3.57
C LYS A 60 0.46 0.07 2.24
N SER A 61 0.73 -0.82 1.30
CA SER A 61 0.05 -0.83 0.01
C SER A 61 -0.40 -2.24 -0.35
N CYS A 62 -1.45 -2.34 -1.16
CA CYS A 62 -1.87 -3.58 -1.79
C CYS A 62 -2.52 -3.31 -3.15
N GLN A 63 -2.53 -4.30 -4.03
CA GLN A 63 -3.32 -4.23 -5.27
C GLN A 63 -4.81 -4.31 -4.96
N TYR A 64 -5.68 -3.78 -5.82
CA TYR A 64 -7.13 -3.82 -5.61
C TYR A 64 -7.70 -5.25 -5.72
N ARG A 65 -7.15 -6.07 -6.60
CA ARG A 65 -7.55 -7.45 -6.86
C ARG A 65 -6.39 -8.25 -7.43
N TYR A 66 -6.30 -9.52 -7.08
CA TYR A 66 -5.36 -10.51 -7.64
C TYR A 66 -5.91 -11.15 -8.91
N GLU A 67 -5.02 -11.77 -9.69
CA GLU A 67 -5.38 -12.41 -10.97
C GLU A 67 -6.43 -13.52 -10.81
N ASP A 68 -6.40 -14.21 -9.67
CA ASP A 68 -7.37 -15.24 -9.28
C ASP A 68 -8.72 -14.67 -8.80
N GLY A 69 -8.88 -13.35 -8.85
CA GLY A 69 -10.08 -12.64 -8.44
C GLY A 69 -10.14 -12.30 -6.95
N GLN A 70 -9.17 -12.72 -6.12
CA GLN A 70 -9.15 -12.40 -4.69
C GLN A 70 -8.97 -10.89 -4.45
N ILE A 71 -9.63 -10.37 -3.42
CA ILE A 71 -9.47 -8.98 -3.00
C ILE A 71 -8.08 -8.79 -2.39
N GLY A 72 -7.45 -7.65 -2.67
CA GLY A 72 -6.18 -7.25 -2.06
C GLY A 72 -6.24 -7.17 -0.54
N ASN A 73 -5.15 -7.56 0.12
CA ASN A 73 -5.05 -7.48 1.57
C ASN A 73 -3.85 -6.63 1.99
N PHE A 74 -4.07 -5.72 2.94
CA PHE A 74 -2.99 -5.12 3.70
C PHE A 74 -2.41 -6.17 4.64
N LYS A 75 -1.09 -6.39 4.55
CA LYS A 75 -0.35 -7.31 5.43
C LYS A 75 0.40 -6.50 6.48
N ILE A 76 0.03 -6.65 7.74
CA ILE A 76 0.62 -5.90 8.85
C ILE A 76 1.02 -6.87 9.96
N TRP A 77 2.22 -6.73 10.50
CA TRP A 77 2.61 -7.56 11.64
C TRP A 77 1.82 -7.13 12.89
N PHE A 78 1.28 -8.10 13.62
CA PHE A 78 0.52 -7.83 14.84
C PHE A 78 1.32 -7.04 15.88
N GLU A 79 2.63 -7.28 15.94
CA GLU A 79 3.56 -6.53 16.80
C GLU A 79 3.65 -5.05 16.41
N GLN A 80 3.61 -4.73 15.11
CA GLN A 80 3.61 -3.34 14.63
C GLN A 80 2.28 -2.67 15.02
N LEU A 81 1.15 -3.33 14.79
CA LEU A 81 -0.16 -2.83 15.22
C LEU A 81 -0.21 -2.56 16.72
N THR A 82 0.30 -3.50 17.52
CA THR A 82 0.36 -3.35 18.99
C THR A 82 1.22 -2.16 19.41
N LYS A 83 2.36 -1.93 18.74
CA LYS A 83 3.22 -0.78 19.03
C LYS A 83 2.56 0.53 18.61
N LEU A 84 1.94 0.59 17.42
CA LEU A 84 1.18 1.76 16.99
C LEU A 84 0.06 2.10 17.96
N PHE A 85 -0.68 1.09 18.45
CA PHE A 85 -1.71 1.28 19.46
C PHE A 85 -1.17 1.87 20.76
N ARG A 86 -0.02 1.37 21.25
CA ARG A 86 0.61 1.87 22.48
C ARG A 86 1.21 3.27 22.36
N HIS A 87 1.41 3.76 21.14
CA HIS A 87 2.07 5.02 20.85
C HIS A 87 1.15 6.00 20.10
N ASP A 88 -0.17 5.76 20.12
CA ASP A 88 -1.17 6.58 19.43
C ASP A 88 -0.80 6.86 17.95
N GLY A 89 -0.20 5.87 17.30
CA GLY A 89 0.30 5.96 15.93
C GLY A 89 -0.79 5.83 14.87
N TYR A 90 -0.38 6.02 13.62
CA TYR A 90 -1.23 5.99 12.44
C TYR A 90 -0.78 4.92 11.45
N ILE A 91 -1.67 4.61 10.51
CA ILE A 91 -1.40 3.73 9.39
C ILE A 91 -1.83 4.46 8.12
N ALA A 92 -0.91 4.59 7.17
CA ALA A 92 -1.23 5.12 5.85
C ALA A 92 -1.34 3.96 4.85
N LEU A 93 -2.45 3.90 4.14
CA LEU A 93 -2.86 2.81 3.28
C LEU A 93 -2.98 3.29 1.84
N LEU A 94 -2.52 2.48 0.88
CA LEU A 94 -2.67 2.72 -0.55
C LEU A 94 -3.19 1.46 -1.26
N VAL A 95 -4.24 1.64 -2.06
CA VAL A 95 -4.72 0.61 -2.99
C VAL A 95 -4.35 1.02 -4.40
N TYR A 96 -3.70 0.12 -5.15
CA TYR A 96 -3.34 0.36 -6.54
C TYR A 96 -4.00 -0.63 -7.51
N VAL A 97 -4.18 -0.21 -8.76
CA VAL A 97 -4.53 -1.08 -9.87
C VAL A 97 -3.24 -1.46 -10.60
N PRO A 98 -2.91 -2.76 -10.78
CA PRO A 98 -1.67 -3.20 -11.43
C PRO A 98 -1.79 -3.12 -12.96
N LEU A 99 -2.19 -1.94 -13.47
CA LEU A 99 -2.10 -1.61 -14.89
C LEU A 99 -0.63 -1.38 -15.27
N ASP A 100 -0.36 -1.26 -16.56
CA ASP A 100 0.92 -0.74 -17.06
C ASP A 100 0.62 0.60 -17.75
N PRO A 101 0.90 1.74 -17.08
CA PRO A 101 1.46 1.89 -15.74
C PRO A 101 0.41 1.74 -14.63
N PRO A 102 0.80 1.35 -13.41
CA PRO A 102 -0.10 1.24 -12.27
C PRO A 102 -0.76 2.58 -11.93
N ALA A 103 -1.95 2.50 -11.35
CA ALA A 103 -2.73 3.65 -10.93
C ALA A 103 -3.11 3.57 -9.46
N VAL A 104 -3.19 4.71 -8.78
CA VAL A 104 -3.66 4.77 -7.39
C VAL A 104 -5.19 4.79 -7.41
N LEU A 105 -5.79 3.79 -6.76
CA LEU A 105 -7.25 3.67 -6.65
C LEU A 105 -7.77 4.44 -5.43
N ALA A 106 -7.13 4.24 -4.28
CA ALA A 106 -7.54 4.85 -3.02
C ALA A 106 -6.37 5.00 -2.07
N THR A 107 -6.48 5.96 -1.15
CA THR A 107 -5.53 6.15 -0.06
C THR A 107 -6.25 6.59 1.19
N GLN A 108 -5.75 6.17 2.35
CA GLN A 108 -6.32 6.58 3.62
C GLN A 108 -5.21 6.73 4.67
N LEU A 109 -5.29 7.78 5.48
CA LEU A 109 -4.55 7.87 6.75
C LEU A 109 -5.53 7.59 7.87
N LEU A 110 -5.24 6.59 8.70
CA LEU A 110 -6.10 6.13 9.78
C LEU A 110 -5.35 6.20 11.12
N PRO A 111 -6.01 6.60 12.21
CA PRO A 111 -5.50 6.28 13.53
C PRO A 111 -5.55 4.76 13.73
N ASN A 112 -4.61 4.22 14.53
CA ASN A 112 -4.47 2.77 14.71
C ASN A 112 -5.77 2.05 15.14
N TYR A 113 -6.64 2.69 15.93
CA TYR A 113 -7.88 2.11 16.42
C TYR A 113 -8.98 2.02 15.36
N ALA A 114 -8.84 2.72 14.23
CA ALA A 114 -9.82 2.68 13.14
C ALA A 114 -9.67 1.41 12.28
N ILE A 115 -8.55 0.69 12.41
CA ILE A 115 -8.43 -0.66 11.86
C ILE A 115 -9.18 -1.59 12.80
N SER A 116 -10.45 -1.85 12.49
CA SER A 116 -11.30 -2.71 13.29
C SER A 116 -10.73 -4.13 13.35
N THR A 117 -10.58 -4.64 14.56
CA THR A 117 -10.32 -6.05 14.86
C THR A 117 -11.61 -6.89 14.87
N ASP A 118 -12.77 -6.33 14.52
CA ASP A 118 -14.10 -6.94 14.70
C ASP A 118 -14.48 -7.93 13.59
N GLY A 119 -13.62 -8.93 13.37
CA GLY A 119 -14.06 -10.22 12.86
C GLY A 119 -13.66 -10.61 11.44
N ALA A 120 -12.96 -9.74 10.70
CA ALA A 120 -12.50 -10.05 9.34
C ALA A 120 -10.98 -10.07 9.18
N VAL A 121 -10.24 -9.81 10.25
CA VAL A 121 -8.80 -10.07 10.32
C VAL A 121 -8.58 -11.58 10.30
N SER A 122 -8.10 -12.09 9.16
CA SER A 122 -7.53 -13.44 9.14
C SER A 122 -6.15 -13.37 9.81
N PHE A 123 -6.06 -13.90 11.02
CA PHE A 123 -4.80 -14.09 11.71
C PHE A 123 -4.12 -15.33 11.12
N LYS A 124 -3.12 -15.14 10.27
CA LYS A 124 -2.27 -16.27 9.87
C LYS A 124 -1.19 -16.42 10.93
N ALA A 125 -1.40 -17.39 11.83
CA ALA A 125 -0.38 -17.80 12.77
C ALA A 125 0.73 -18.55 12.00
N SER A 126 1.97 -18.20 12.31
CA SER A 126 3.20 -18.84 11.81
C SER A 126 3.64 -18.44 10.39
N HIS A 127 4.56 -17.47 10.34
CA HIS A 127 5.54 -17.41 9.25
C HIS A 127 6.61 -18.49 9.50
N PRO A 128 6.95 -19.35 8.53
CA PRO A 128 7.82 -20.52 8.74
C PRO A 128 9.25 -20.20 9.22
N THR A 129 9.67 -18.94 9.16
CA THR A 129 11.03 -18.49 9.48
C THR A 129 11.13 -17.58 10.71
N MET A 130 10.03 -17.18 11.37
CA MET A 130 10.08 -16.21 12.49
C MET A 130 9.16 -16.56 13.67
N ASP A 131 9.69 -17.32 14.64
CA ASP A 131 9.30 -17.44 16.07
C ASP A 131 7.87 -16.99 16.44
N GLY A 132 6.84 -17.62 15.89
CA GLY A 132 5.45 -17.41 16.33
C GLY A 132 4.86 -16.01 16.09
N LYS A 133 5.49 -15.19 15.22
CA LYS A 133 4.94 -13.88 14.85
C LYS A 133 3.62 -14.04 14.09
N THR A 134 2.66 -13.15 14.41
CA THR A 134 1.32 -13.16 13.81
C THR A 134 1.23 -12.09 12.73
N LEU A 135 0.83 -12.50 11.52
CA LEU A 135 0.55 -11.60 10.42
C LEU A 135 -0.96 -11.36 10.32
N VAL A 136 -1.35 -10.10 10.35
CA VAL A 136 -2.73 -9.63 10.17
C VAL A 136 -2.93 -9.32 8.70
N GLN A 137 -3.93 -9.93 8.09
CA GLN A 137 -4.37 -9.62 6.74
C GLN A 137 -5.74 -8.95 6.79
N ILE A 138 -5.83 -7.75 6.22
CA ILE A 138 -7.05 -6.94 6.21
C ILE A 138 -7.44 -6.68 4.75
N PRO A 139 -8.60 -7.15 4.28
CA PRO A 139 -9.13 -6.80 2.97
C PRO A 139 -9.22 -5.28 2.83
N TRP A 140 -8.75 -4.73 1.71
CA TRP A 140 -8.67 -3.27 1.59
C TRP A 140 -10.04 -2.58 1.68
N THR A 141 -11.10 -3.27 1.28
CA THR A 141 -12.50 -2.79 1.35
C THR A 141 -13.01 -2.60 2.77
N GLU A 142 -12.34 -3.18 3.77
CA GLU A 142 -12.68 -3.04 5.19
C GLU A 142 -11.91 -1.90 5.85
N ALA A 143 -10.71 -1.59 5.34
CA ALA A 143 -9.88 -0.53 5.86
C ALA A 143 -10.13 0.83 5.18
N ILE A 144 -10.49 0.81 3.90
CA ILE A 144 -10.79 2.01 3.12
C ILE A 144 -12.25 1.95 2.67
N PRO A 145 -13.10 2.89 3.13
CA PRO A 145 -14.51 2.87 2.77
C PRO A 145 -14.68 3.18 1.27
N LEU A 146 -15.74 2.65 0.66
CA LEU A 146 -15.96 2.73 -0.78
C LEU A 146 -16.13 4.18 -1.29
N ASP A 147 -16.57 5.10 -0.43
CA ASP A 147 -16.68 6.53 -0.76
C ASP A 147 -15.31 7.25 -0.79
N ALA A 148 -14.27 6.67 -0.18
CA ALA A 148 -12.89 7.12 -0.32
C ALA A 148 -12.25 6.68 -1.65
N ILE A 149 -12.92 5.82 -2.43
CA ILE A 149 -12.48 5.44 -3.77
C ILE A 149 -12.70 6.65 -4.68
N ARG A 150 -11.61 7.09 -5.33
CA ARG A 150 -11.73 8.08 -6.40
C ARG A 150 -12.13 7.37 -7.69
N MET A 151 -13.39 7.51 -8.07
CA MET A 151 -13.87 7.09 -9.38
C MET A 151 -13.10 7.85 -10.47
N GLY A 152 -12.48 7.13 -11.40
CA GLY A 152 -11.51 7.67 -12.35
C GLY A 152 -10.09 7.60 -11.79
N CYS A 153 -9.41 6.47 -12.03
CA CYS A 153 -8.03 6.26 -11.62
C CYS A 153 -7.13 7.36 -12.21
N ARG A 154 -6.41 8.09 -11.35
CA ARG A 154 -5.31 8.95 -11.81
C ARG A 154 -4.02 8.14 -11.74
N TYR A 155 -3.25 8.19 -12.81
CA TYR A 155 -1.90 7.65 -12.85
C TYR A 155 -1.02 8.62 -12.07
N GLU A 156 -0.77 8.29 -10.80
CA GLU A 156 0.01 9.16 -9.91
C GLU A 156 1.47 8.71 -9.81
N PHE A 157 1.83 7.62 -10.50
CA PHE A 157 3.21 7.14 -10.59
C PHE A 157 3.92 7.66 -11.86
N LEU A 158 3.32 8.60 -12.61
CA LEU A 158 3.78 9.05 -13.94
C LEU A 158 5.24 9.53 -13.96
N GLU A 159 5.72 10.14 -12.88
CA GLU A 159 7.11 10.59 -12.74
C GLU A 159 8.15 9.44 -12.80
N HIS A 160 7.69 8.19 -12.74
CA HIS A 160 8.52 6.99 -12.83
C HIS A 160 8.46 6.31 -14.19
N TYR A 161 7.77 6.88 -15.19
CA TYR A 161 7.72 6.32 -16.54
C TYR A 161 8.32 7.28 -17.57
N SER A 162 8.74 6.74 -18.70
CA SER A 162 9.19 7.56 -19.83
C SER A 162 8.03 8.37 -20.44
N ASP A 163 8.35 9.45 -21.16
CA ASP A 163 7.36 10.26 -21.86
C ASP A 163 6.48 9.42 -22.82
N ARG A 164 7.07 8.39 -23.44
CA ARG A 164 6.36 7.47 -24.35
C ARG A 164 5.35 6.60 -23.61
N GLU A 165 5.70 6.10 -22.43
CA GLU A 165 4.79 5.30 -21.61
C GLU A 165 3.67 6.17 -21.04
N CYS A 166 3.97 7.42 -20.69
CA CYS A 166 2.96 8.40 -20.31
C CYS A 166 1.97 8.67 -21.44
N GLU A 167 2.43 8.79 -22.69
CA GLU A 167 1.57 9.03 -23.87
C GLU A 167 0.57 7.90 -24.16
N ASP A 168 0.97 6.64 -23.95
CA ASP A 168 0.10 5.46 -24.18
C ASP A 168 -0.95 5.24 -23.05
N THR A 169 -0.88 6.02 -21.97
CA THR A 169 -1.58 5.76 -20.69
C THR A 169 -2.80 6.64 -20.46
N PHE A 170 -3.00 7.70 -21.23
CA PHE A 170 -4.15 8.57 -21.00
C PHE A 170 -5.45 7.88 -21.44
N TYR A 171 -6.46 7.95 -20.56
CA TYR A 171 -7.85 7.49 -20.72
C TYR A 171 -8.16 6.08 -20.21
N PHE A 172 -8.50 5.97 -18.93
CA PHE A 172 -9.53 5.02 -18.50
C PHE A 172 -10.89 5.73 -18.60
N ASP A 173 -11.55 5.61 -19.75
CA ASP A 173 -12.98 5.91 -19.82
C ASP A 173 -13.72 4.87 -18.98
N PRO A 174 -14.65 5.27 -18.08
CA PRO A 174 -15.53 4.30 -17.43
C PRO A 174 -16.31 3.53 -18.51
N PRO A 175 -16.64 2.24 -18.30
CA PRO A 175 -17.37 1.46 -19.28
C PRO A 175 -18.68 2.17 -19.64
N VAL A 176 -18.84 2.51 -20.93
CA VAL A 176 -20.07 3.06 -21.47
C VAL A 176 -21.14 1.97 -21.38
N GLY A 177 -22.10 2.13 -20.49
CA GLY A 177 -23.26 1.23 -20.39
C GLY A 177 -23.87 1.14 -19.00
N SER A 178 -24.64 2.16 -18.62
CA SER A 178 -25.70 2.05 -17.61
C SER A 178 -26.87 2.92 -18.07
N GLU A 179 -27.52 2.47 -19.14
CA GLU A 179 -28.93 2.76 -19.42
C GLU A 179 -29.74 1.49 -19.18
#